data_AF-A0A955J1A2-F1
#
_entry.id   AF-A0A955J1A2-F1
#
_cell.length_a   1.000
_cell.length_b   1.000
_cell.length_c   1.000
_cell.angle_alpha   90.00
_cell.angle_beta   90.00
_cell.angle_gamma   90.00
#
_symmetry.space_group_name_H-M   'P 1'
#
loop_
_entity.id
_entity.type
_entity.pdbx_description
1 polymer ?
#
loop_
_entity_poly.entity_id
_entity_poly.type
_entity_poly.pdbx_seq_one_letter_code
_entity_poly.pdbx_strand_id
1 'polypeptide(L)'
;MNTEQRIMRCHIEGSWTAKDMAESLIAFRTLYNLRLGLQIIAEDYRDMEEFYFELRHFPPFRRRLKGRRPHPLMMQTLLSSSFTLPTVNPEHIARLLLPQEELLVRRIEYASPGFKDLAGLGEIVGHIKDFTLRLIEHFSSRKSRNLNNEEHEIRNQSLRIQNARDFVALVKECGYDESEVRQIVNGVDDTQDSLIRLISNGKLQNVQMLDEPDQKPD
;
A
#
# COMPACT_ATOMS: atom_id res chain seq x y z
N MET A 1 -6.72 3.97 -14.30
CA MET A 1 -7.25 3.22 -13.13
C MET A 1 -8.75 2.96 -13.28
N ASN A 2 -9.22 1.77 -12.91
CA ASN A 2 -10.67 1.52 -12.81
C ASN A 2 -11.16 2.25 -11.53
N THR A 3 -11.90 3.34 -11.70
CA THR A 3 -12.23 4.34 -10.65
C THR A 3 -13.39 3.93 -9.73
N GLU A 4 -13.75 2.65 -9.71
CA GLU A 4 -14.82 2.16 -8.85
C GLU A 4 -14.44 2.30 -7.38
N GLN A 5 -15.21 3.12 -6.65
CA GLN A 5 -15.10 3.16 -5.20
C GLN A 5 -15.57 1.83 -4.62
N ARG A 6 -14.79 1.26 -3.70
CA ARG A 6 -15.20 0.07 -2.95
C ARG A 6 -15.10 0.31 -1.46
N ILE A 7 -15.87 -0.46 -0.71
CA ILE A 7 -15.90 -0.39 0.75
C ILE A 7 -15.18 -1.59 1.33
N MET A 8 -14.25 -1.33 2.25
CA MET A 8 -13.64 -2.31 3.12
C MET A 8 -14.30 -2.22 4.49
N ARG A 9 -14.94 -3.30 4.91
CA ARG A 9 -15.51 -3.46 6.25
C ARG A 9 -14.51 -4.16 7.16
N CYS A 10 -14.09 -3.50 8.22
CA CYS A 10 -13.28 -4.07 9.28
C CYS A 10 -14.17 -4.45 10.47
N HIS A 11 -14.19 -5.73 10.83
CA HIS A 11 -14.93 -6.23 11.99
C HIS A 11 -14.14 -5.96 13.28
N ILE A 12 -14.83 -5.36 14.25
CA ILE A 12 -14.28 -5.01 15.55
C ILE A 12 -14.93 -5.84 16.66
N GLU A 13 -14.10 -6.34 17.57
CA GLU A 13 -14.55 -7.06 18.76
C GLU A 13 -13.91 -6.52 20.04
N GLY A 14 -14.56 -6.79 21.16
CA GLY A 14 -14.07 -6.43 22.49
C GLY A 14 -14.18 -4.94 22.82
N SER A 15 -13.45 -4.51 23.84
CA SER A 15 -13.44 -3.11 24.26
C SER A 15 -12.47 -2.29 23.41
N TRP A 16 -13.02 -1.30 22.71
CA TRP A 16 -12.24 -0.29 22.03
C TRP A 16 -12.11 0.94 22.91
N THR A 17 -10.96 1.56 22.87
CA THR A 17 -10.78 2.93 23.35
C THR A 17 -10.83 3.88 22.16
N ALA A 18 -11.11 5.16 22.40
CA ALA A 18 -10.99 6.18 21.36
C ALA A 18 -9.58 6.20 20.72
N LYS A 19 -8.55 5.88 21.52
CA LYS A 19 -7.17 5.76 21.06
C LYS A 19 -6.99 4.59 20.09
N ASP A 20 -7.49 3.40 20.42
CA ASP A 20 -7.43 2.23 19.52
C ASP A 20 -8.11 2.52 18.17
N MET A 21 -9.28 3.18 18.22
CA MET A 21 -10.01 3.57 17.01
C MET A 21 -9.19 4.55 16.17
N ALA A 22 -8.66 5.61 16.80
CA ALA A 22 -7.85 6.61 16.11
C ALA A 22 -6.58 5.99 15.48
N GLU A 23 -5.82 5.20 16.23
CA GLU A 23 -4.60 4.56 15.72
C GLU A 23 -4.91 3.64 14.53
N SER A 24 -6.01 2.88 14.61
CA SER A 24 -6.41 2.00 13.51
C SER A 24 -6.83 2.75 12.25
N LEU A 25 -7.51 3.89 12.38
CA LEU A 25 -7.92 4.73 11.25
C LEU A 25 -6.72 5.45 10.63
N ILE A 26 -5.79 5.93 11.47
CA ILE A 26 -4.53 6.53 11.03
C ILE A 26 -3.72 5.50 10.25
N ALA A 27 -3.54 4.28 10.79
CA ALA A 27 -2.82 3.22 10.10
C ALA A 27 -3.41 2.91 8.72
N PHE A 28 -4.74 2.77 8.61
CA PHE A 28 -5.38 2.53 7.31
C PHE A 28 -5.22 3.71 6.35
N ARG A 29 -5.34 4.95 6.83
CA ARG A 29 -5.12 6.15 6.00
C ARG A 29 -3.68 6.24 5.51
N THR A 30 -2.70 5.94 6.37
CA THR A 30 -1.27 5.96 6.02
C THR A 30 -0.97 4.93 4.94
N LEU A 31 -1.39 3.67 5.14
CA LEU A 31 -1.20 2.59 4.15
C LEU A 31 -1.90 2.92 2.83
N TYR A 32 -3.10 3.50 2.87
CA TYR A 32 -3.82 3.93 1.68
C TYR A 32 -3.07 4.99 0.89
N ASN A 33 -2.67 6.09 1.54
CA ASN A 33 -1.98 7.18 0.86
C ASN A 33 -0.64 6.73 0.30
N LEU A 34 0.09 5.90 1.05
CA LEU A 34 1.33 5.32 0.59
C LEU A 34 1.10 4.49 -0.67
N ARG A 35 0.15 3.55 -0.65
CA ARG A 35 -0.13 2.66 -1.79
C ARG A 35 -0.61 3.46 -3.00
N LEU A 36 -1.48 4.43 -2.81
CA LEU A 36 -1.96 5.32 -3.87
C LEU A 36 -0.81 6.12 -4.47
N GLY A 37 0.03 6.75 -3.65
CA GLY A 37 1.20 7.49 -4.11
C GLY A 37 2.15 6.63 -4.92
N LEU A 38 2.44 5.41 -4.46
CA LEU A 38 3.26 4.44 -5.19
C LEU A 38 2.64 4.04 -6.52
N GLN A 39 1.31 3.87 -6.59
CA GLN A 39 0.64 3.54 -7.84
C GLN A 39 0.69 4.69 -8.84
N ILE A 40 0.49 5.94 -8.41
CA ILE A 40 0.63 7.12 -9.27
C ILE A 40 2.03 7.19 -9.86
N ILE A 41 3.07 7.00 -9.04
CA ILE A 41 4.47 7.02 -9.51
C ILE A 41 4.74 5.89 -10.49
N ALA A 42 4.21 4.69 -10.24
CA ALA A 42 4.37 3.54 -11.13
C ALA A 42 3.64 3.73 -12.48
N GLU A 43 2.50 4.40 -12.48
CA GLU A 43 1.79 4.77 -13.71
C GLU A 43 2.58 5.83 -14.50
N ASP A 44 3.03 6.90 -13.84
CA ASP A 44 3.85 7.95 -14.47
C ASP A 44 5.14 7.38 -15.08
N TYR A 45 5.81 6.45 -14.38
CA TYR A 45 7.01 5.80 -14.90
C TYR A 45 6.72 4.95 -16.15
N ARG A 46 5.60 4.22 -16.18
CA ARG A 46 5.18 3.43 -17.35
C ARG A 46 4.81 4.32 -18.54
N ASP A 47 4.09 5.40 -18.30
CA ASP A 47 3.70 6.37 -19.33
C ASP A 47 4.94 7.05 -19.94
N MET A 48 5.93 7.39 -19.10
CA MET A 48 7.21 7.92 -19.56
C MET A 48 8.00 6.90 -20.38
N GLU A 49 8.06 5.64 -19.96
CA GLU A 49 8.71 4.57 -20.72
C GLU A 49 8.06 4.36 -22.10
N GLU A 50 6.72 4.35 -22.16
CA GLU A 50 5.95 4.28 -23.41
C GLU A 50 6.23 5.49 -24.30
N PHE A 51 6.16 6.71 -23.75
CA PHE A 51 6.46 7.93 -24.48
C PHE A 51 7.86 7.92 -25.11
N TYR A 52 8.88 7.50 -24.35
CA TYR A 52 10.25 7.39 -24.87
C TYR A 52 10.39 6.28 -25.91
N PHE A 53 9.68 5.18 -25.74
CA PHE A 53 9.62 4.11 -26.73
C PHE A 53 9.00 4.59 -28.04
N GLU A 54 7.96 5.43 -28.00
CA GLU A 54 7.38 6.03 -29.20
C GLU A 54 8.33 7.03 -29.86
N LEU A 55 8.96 7.90 -29.06
CA LEU A 55 9.91 8.92 -29.52
C LEU A 55 11.14 8.37 -30.23
N ARG A 56 11.49 7.09 -30.03
CA ARG A 56 12.60 6.43 -30.75
C ARG A 56 12.46 6.52 -32.27
N HIS A 57 11.25 6.73 -32.78
CA HIS A 57 10.97 6.79 -34.22
C HIS A 57 11.11 8.20 -34.81
N PHE A 58 11.27 9.26 -34.00
CA PHE A 58 11.35 10.65 -34.45
C PHE A 58 12.81 11.17 -34.55
N PRO A 59 13.15 12.07 -35.50
CA PRO A 59 14.45 12.75 -35.54
C PRO A 59 14.58 13.75 -34.36
N PRO A 60 15.76 13.92 -33.73
CA PRO A 60 17.10 13.47 -34.14
C PRO A 60 17.48 12.03 -33.73
N PHE A 61 16.62 11.32 -32.99
CA PHE A 61 16.93 10.00 -32.42
C PHE A 61 17.16 8.91 -33.49
N ARG A 62 16.47 8.97 -34.63
CA ARG A 62 16.73 8.09 -35.80
C ARG A 62 18.16 8.15 -36.34
N ARG A 63 18.85 9.30 -36.22
CA ARG A 63 20.17 9.50 -36.85
C ARG A 63 21.35 9.11 -35.94
N ARG A 64 21.17 9.11 -34.61
CA ARG A 64 22.22 8.73 -33.64
C ARG A 64 22.36 7.23 -33.39
N LEU A 65 21.35 6.42 -33.75
CA LEU A 65 21.28 4.98 -33.43
C LEU A 65 21.42 4.04 -34.64
N LYS A 66 21.90 4.53 -35.79
CA LYS A 66 22.26 3.65 -36.92
C LYS A 66 23.54 2.88 -36.57
N GLY A 67 23.40 1.64 -36.10
CA GLY A 67 24.51 0.69 -35.96
C GLY A 67 24.80 0.19 -34.54
N ARG A 68 24.13 0.74 -33.52
CA ARG A 68 24.17 0.18 -32.16
C ARG A 68 22.76 -0.24 -31.80
N ARG A 69 22.55 -1.55 -31.59
CA ARG A 69 21.33 -2.03 -30.94
C ARG A 69 21.22 -1.26 -29.62
N PRO A 70 20.13 -0.53 -29.36
CA PRO A 70 19.96 0.16 -28.10
C PRO A 70 19.98 -0.91 -27.00
N HIS A 71 21.04 -0.92 -26.20
CA HIS A 71 21.09 -1.74 -25.01
C HIS A 71 20.08 -1.13 -24.03
N PRO A 72 19.17 -1.91 -23.40
CA PRO A 72 18.19 -1.37 -22.46
C PRO A 72 18.83 -0.56 -21.31
N LEU A 73 20.07 -0.88 -20.95
CA LEU A 73 20.90 -0.15 -19.98
C LEU A 73 21.24 1.31 -20.37
N MET A 74 21.21 1.67 -21.66
CA MET A 74 21.53 3.03 -22.10
C MET A 74 20.35 4.00 -21.91
N MET A 75 19.11 3.48 -21.89
CA MET A 75 17.95 4.29 -21.49
C MET A 75 17.88 4.45 -19.98
N GLN A 76 18.20 3.40 -19.20
CA GLN A 76 18.35 3.54 -17.76
C GLN A 76 19.32 4.67 -17.41
N THR A 77 20.52 4.73 -18.00
CA THR A 77 21.51 5.78 -17.66
C THR A 77 21.11 7.21 -18.09
N LEU A 78 20.36 7.37 -19.18
CA LEU A 78 19.83 8.68 -19.60
C LEU A 78 18.65 9.14 -18.74
N LEU A 79 17.85 8.22 -18.20
CA LEU A 79 16.78 8.51 -17.24
C LEU A 79 17.31 8.68 -15.81
N SER A 80 18.39 7.98 -15.45
CA SER A 80 18.99 7.98 -14.10
C SER A 80 19.72 9.28 -13.75
N SER A 81 20.11 10.09 -14.74
CA SER A 81 21.04 11.22 -14.51
C SER A 81 20.36 12.58 -14.35
N SER A 82 19.03 12.68 -14.46
CA SER A 82 18.34 13.98 -14.29
C SER A 82 16.91 13.93 -13.75
N PHE A 83 16.31 12.76 -13.60
CA PHE A 83 15.03 12.59 -12.90
C PHE A 83 15.25 11.71 -11.67
N THR A 84 16.05 12.19 -10.72
CA THR A 84 15.71 11.85 -9.33
C THR A 84 14.37 12.52 -9.10
N LEU A 85 13.28 11.75 -9.13
CA LEU A 85 12.04 12.20 -8.52
C LEU A 85 12.47 12.82 -7.18
N PRO A 86 12.09 14.08 -6.87
CA PRO A 86 12.42 14.63 -5.57
C PRO A 86 12.03 13.59 -4.53
N THR A 87 12.80 13.46 -3.45
CA THR A 87 12.55 12.56 -2.31
C THR A 87 11.24 12.95 -1.62
N VAL A 88 10.14 12.91 -2.36
CA VAL A 88 8.81 13.27 -1.96
C VAL A 88 8.28 12.01 -1.35
N ASN A 89 7.99 12.08 -0.06
CA ASN A 89 7.34 11.00 0.63
C ASN A 89 6.06 10.64 -0.16
N PRO A 90 5.92 9.39 -0.66
CA PRO A 90 4.80 8.97 -1.51
C PRO A 90 3.43 9.21 -0.86
N GLU A 91 3.36 9.23 0.48
CA GLU A 91 2.14 9.60 1.21
C GLU A 91 1.65 11.03 0.91
N HIS A 92 2.57 11.96 0.66
CA HIS A 92 2.23 13.35 0.34
C HIS A 92 1.81 13.53 -1.11
N ILE A 93 2.34 12.69 -2.03
CA ILE A 93 2.00 12.73 -3.46
C ILE A 93 0.51 12.52 -3.65
N ALA A 94 -0.06 11.48 -3.02
CA ALA A 94 -1.48 11.19 -3.09
C ALA A 94 -2.36 12.39 -2.66
N ARG A 95 -1.97 13.07 -1.57
CA ARG A 95 -2.72 14.23 -1.06
C ARG A 95 -2.64 15.45 -1.97
N LEU A 96 -1.53 15.65 -2.68
CA LEU A 96 -1.32 16.80 -3.54
C LEU A 96 -1.97 16.61 -4.91
N LEU A 97 -1.88 15.41 -5.47
CA LEU A 97 -2.33 15.12 -6.83
C LEU A 97 -3.81 14.72 -6.89
N LEU A 98 -4.28 13.91 -5.93
CA LEU A 98 -5.62 13.33 -5.95
C LEU A 98 -6.37 13.55 -4.63
N PRO A 99 -6.60 14.81 -4.21
CA PRO A 99 -7.23 15.12 -2.92
C PRO A 99 -8.68 14.63 -2.80
N GLN A 100 -9.33 14.31 -3.93
CA GLN A 100 -10.70 13.77 -3.95
C GLN A 100 -10.73 12.25 -3.74
N GLU A 101 -9.59 11.57 -3.86
CA GLU A 101 -9.47 10.11 -3.78
C GLU A 101 -9.01 9.62 -2.42
N GLU A 102 -9.22 10.41 -1.35
CA GLU A 102 -8.87 10.01 0.01
C GLU A 102 -9.69 8.82 0.51
N LEU A 103 -9.11 8.06 1.44
CA LEU A 103 -9.83 7.05 2.20
C LEU A 103 -10.83 7.72 3.16
N LEU A 104 -12.12 7.45 2.96
CA LEU A 104 -13.21 8.02 3.76
C LEU A 104 -13.77 7.00 4.74
N VAL A 105 -14.08 7.45 5.96
CA VAL A 105 -14.89 6.67 6.91
C VAL A 105 -16.35 6.85 6.53
N ARG A 106 -17.03 5.77 6.14
CA ARG A 106 -18.46 5.80 5.77
C ARG A 106 -19.37 5.56 6.96
N ARG A 107 -19.05 4.55 7.76
CA ARG A 107 -19.86 4.12 8.90
C ARG A 107 -18.97 3.55 9.98
N ILE A 108 -19.34 3.79 11.23
CA ILE A 108 -18.79 3.11 12.40
C ILE A 108 -19.97 2.60 13.21
N GLU A 109 -20.00 1.30 13.47
CA GLU A 109 -20.91 0.67 14.41
C GLU A 109 -20.11 0.18 15.61
N TYR A 110 -20.29 0.87 16.74
CA TYR A 110 -19.44 0.72 17.92
C TYR A 110 -19.94 -0.36 18.93
N ALA A 111 -20.91 -1.19 18.54
CA ALA A 111 -21.29 -2.35 19.35
C ALA A 111 -20.17 -3.41 19.30
N SER A 112 -20.08 -4.31 20.28
CA SER A 112 -19.26 -5.52 20.15
C SER A 112 -20.20 -6.73 20.09
N PRO A 113 -20.25 -7.47 18.97
CA PRO A 113 -19.50 -7.26 17.73
C PRO A 113 -19.96 -6.01 16.96
N GLY A 114 -19.05 -5.35 16.26
CA GLY A 114 -19.32 -4.15 15.46
C GLY A 114 -18.39 -4.06 14.26
N PHE A 115 -18.42 -2.92 13.57
CA PHE A 115 -17.56 -2.74 12.40
C PHE A 115 -17.28 -1.27 12.08
N LYS A 116 -16.31 -1.05 11.19
CA LYS A 116 -16.09 0.23 10.52
C LYS A 116 -15.93 0.01 9.03
N ASP A 117 -16.57 0.87 8.25
CA ASP A 117 -16.58 0.84 6.80
C ASP A 117 -15.71 1.98 6.26
N LEU A 118 -14.72 1.61 5.45
CA LEU A 118 -13.75 2.51 4.84
C LEU A 118 -13.92 2.47 3.32
N ALA A 119 -14.16 3.61 2.69
CA ALA A 119 -14.35 3.73 1.25
C ALA A 119 -13.17 4.43 0.59
N GLY A 120 -12.73 3.92 -0.56
CA GLY A 120 -11.66 4.50 -1.37
C GLY A 120 -11.60 3.83 -2.74
N LEU A 121 -10.53 4.09 -3.48
CA LEU A 121 -10.29 3.45 -4.79
C LEU A 121 -10.22 1.93 -4.65
N GLY A 122 -11.04 1.21 -5.41
CA GLY A 122 -11.24 -0.23 -5.24
C GLY A 122 -9.95 -1.06 -5.29
N GLU A 123 -9.03 -0.73 -6.19
CA GLU A 123 -7.73 -1.39 -6.30
C GLU A 123 -6.86 -1.18 -5.05
N ILE A 124 -6.74 0.08 -4.59
CA ILE A 124 -5.97 0.45 -3.40
C ILE A 124 -6.57 -0.20 -2.15
N VAL A 125 -7.90 -0.11 -2.00
CA VAL A 125 -8.63 -0.70 -0.88
C VAL A 125 -8.47 -2.22 -0.89
N GLY A 126 -8.50 -2.87 -2.06
CA GLY A 126 -8.23 -4.29 -2.21
C GLY A 126 -6.85 -4.69 -1.67
N HIS A 127 -5.81 -3.92 -2.00
CA HIS A 127 -4.46 -4.16 -1.48
C HIS A 127 -4.36 -4.00 0.04
N ILE A 128 -5.02 -2.99 0.62
CA ILE A 128 -5.06 -2.81 2.08
C ILE A 128 -5.78 -3.97 2.75
N LYS A 129 -6.88 -4.44 2.17
CA LYS A 129 -7.64 -5.57 2.66
C LYS A 129 -6.79 -6.84 2.67
N ASP A 130 -6.12 -7.17 1.56
CA ASP A 130 -5.25 -8.35 1.47
C ASP A 130 -4.07 -8.26 2.44
N PHE A 131 -3.46 -7.08 2.56
CA PHE A 131 -2.41 -6.81 3.53
C PHE A 131 -2.86 -7.06 4.98
N THR A 132 -4.03 -6.54 5.34
CA THR A 132 -4.58 -6.66 6.69
C THR A 132 -5.03 -8.09 6.99
N LEU A 133 -5.61 -8.78 6.01
CA LEU A 133 -5.99 -10.18 6.12
C LEU A 133 -4.77 -11.05 6.43
N ARG A 134 -3.65 -10.86 5.71
CA ARG A 134 -2.39 -11.58 5.98
C ARG A 134 -1.88 -11.35 7.40
N LEU A 135 -1.99 -10.12 7.92
CA LEU A 135 -1.64 -9.83 9.32
C LEU A 135 -2.58 -10.58 10.28
N ILE A 136 -3.89 -10.55 10.03
CA ILE A 136 -4.88 -11.24 10.87
C ILE A 136 -4.61 -12.75 10.90
N GLU A 137 -4.46 -13.40 9.75
CA GLU A 137 -4.19 -14.84 9.66
C GLU A 137 -2.93 -15.23 10.44
N HIS A 138 -1.87 -14.42 10.30
CA HIS A 138 -0.60 -14.69 10.96
C HIS A 138 -0.68 -14.53 12.48
N PHE A 139 -1.27 -13.45 12.98
CA PHE A 139 -1.25 -13.14 14.41
C PHE A 139 -2.43 -13.77 15.20
N SER A 140 -3.54 -14.12 14.55
CA SER A 140 -4.65 -14.84 15.20
C SER A 140 -4.33 -16.32 15.47
N SER A 141 -3.59 -16.97 14.56
CA SER A 141 -3.15 -18.37 14.69
C SER A 141 -2.19 -18.58 15.88
N ARG A 142 -1.51 -17.51 16.32
CA ARG A 142 -0.54 -17.49 17.42
C ARG A 142 -1.16 -17.77 18.80
N LYS A 143 -2.38 -17.28 19.08
CA LYS A 143 -3.06 -17.52 20.37
C LYS A 143 -3.25 -19.02 20.64
N SER A 144 -3.27 -19.84 19.59
CA SER A 144 -3.51 -21.28 19.65
C SER A 144 -2.24 -22.14 19.83
N ARG A 145 -1.03 -21.58 19.65
CA ARG A 145 0.22 -22.37 19.59
C ARG A 145 1.35 -21.71 20.39
N ASN A 146 1.44 -22.02 21.68
CA ASN A 146 2.34 -21.32 22.61
C ASN A 146 3.41 -22.25 23.24
N LEU A 147 4.37 -22.77 22.45
CA LEU A 147 5.45 -23.62 22.99
C LEU A 147 6.88 -23.47 22.38
N ASN A 148 7.24 -22.45 21.58
CA ASN A 148 8.65 -22.25 21.14
C ASN A 148 9.01 -20.78 20.82
N ASN A 149 9.23 -19.95 21.84
CA ASN A 149 9.22 -18.49 21.71
C ASN A 149 10.30 -17.89 20.77
N GLU A 150 11.53 -18.42 20.73
CA GLU A 150 12.64 -17.78 20.00
C GLU A 150 12.58 -17.96 18.48
N GLU A 151 12.37 -19.19 17.99
CA GLU A 151 12.22 -19.45 16.55
C GLU A 151 11.01 -18.71 15.98
N HIS A 152 9.97 -18.56 16.79
CA HIS A 152 8.78 -17.80 16.43
C HIS A 152 9.04 -16.30 16.33
N GLU A 153 9.86 -15.70 17.19
CA GLU A 153 10.19 -14.27 17.09
C GLU A 153 10.93 -13.93 15.79
N ILE A 154 11.93 -14.74 15.43
CA ILE A 154 12.70 -14.56 14.18
C ILE A 154 11.78 -14.74 12.96
N ARG A 155 10.92 -15.77 12.98
CA ARG A 155 9.95 -16.01 11.92
C ARG A 155 8.89 -14.90 11.81
N ASN A 156 8.50 -14.29 12.93
CA ASN A 156 7.55 -13.18 12.94
C ASN A 156 8.17 -11.92 12.34
N GLN A 157 9.41 -11.59 12.70
CA GLN A 157 10.13 -10.48 12.10
C GLN A 157 10.30 -10.67 10.60
N SER A 158 10.66 -11.89 10.15
CA SER A 158 10.80 -12.15 8.71
C SER A 158 9.48 -12.02 7.95
N LEU A 159 8.37 -12.47 8.53
CA LEU A 159 7.04 -12.35 7.91
C LEU A 159 6.52 -10.91 7.88
N ARG A 160 6.78 -10.11 8.92
CA ARG A 160 6.47 -8.67 8.92
C ARG A 160 7.21 -7.94 7.79
N ILE A 161 8.51 -8.17 7.70
CA ILE A 161 9.37 -7.59 6.65
C ILE A 161 8.91 -8.06 5.27
N GLN A 162 8.57 -9.34 5.11
CA GLN A 162 8.08 -9.85 3.84
C GLN A 162 6.75 -9.20 3.45
N ASN A 163 5.80 -9.08 4.38
CA ASN A 163 4.51 -8.45 4.10
C ASN A 163 4.68 -6.96 3.75
N ALA A 164 5.61 -6.25 4.41
CA ALA A 164 5.97 -4.89 4.07
C ALA A 164 6.58 -4.80 2.66
N ARG A 165 7.49 -5.72 2.30
CA ARG A 165 8.10 -5.80 0.96
C ARG A 165 7.08 -6.05 -0.13
N ASP A 166 6.17 -7.00 0.08
CA ASP A 166 5.09 -7.30 -0.87
C ASP A 166 4.18 -6.07 -1.06
N PHE A 167 3.88 -5.35 0.03
CA PHE A 167 3.05 -4.15 -0.01
C PHE A 167 3.67 -3.03 -0.86
N VAL A 168 5.00 -2.89 -0.80
CA VAL A 168 5.74 -1.86 -1.54
C VAL A 168 6.34 -2.36 -2.85
N ALA A 169 5.91 -3.53 -3.37
CA ALA A 169 6.53 -4.15 -4.55
C ALA A 169 6.63 -3.20 -5.77
N LEU A 170 5.66 -2.30 -5.94
CA LEU A 170 5.64 -1.27 -6.99
C LEU A 170 6.87 -0.34 -6.95
N VAL A 171 7.47 -0.12 -5.78
CA VAL A 171 8.66 0.72 -5.60
C VAL A 171 9.83 0.20 -6.45
N LYS A 172 10.00 -1.13 -6.56
CA LYS A 172 11.08 -1.72 -7.34
C LYS A 172 10.94 -1.46 -8.84
N GLU A 173 9.70 -1.32 -9.31
CA GLU A 173 9.39 -1.04 -10.71
C GLU A 173 9.64 0.44 -11.05
N CYS A 174 9.59 1.32 -10.05
CA CYS A 174 9.74 2.77 -10.21
C CYS A 174 11.19 3.28 -10.15
N GLY A 175 12.19 2.38 -10.09
CA GLY A 175 13.60 2.77 -10.11
C GLY A 175 14.15 3.41 -8.83
N TYR A 176 13.45 3.28 -7.69
CA TYR A 176 13.96 3.71 -6.39
C TYR A 176 15.23 2.96 -6.01
N ASP A 177 16.11 3.63 -5.27
CA ASP A 177 17.30 3.00 -4.76
C ASP A 177 17.01 2.05 -3.58
N GLU A 178 17.95 1.15 -3.29
CA GLU A 178 17.81 0.19 -2.18
C GLU A 178 17.69 0.85 -0.80
N SER A 179 18.18 2.08 -0.62
CA SER A 179 18.09 2.82 0.63
C SER A 179 16.70 3.43 0.82
N GLU A 180 16.10 3.97 -0.24
CA GLU A 180 14.74 4.50 -0.29
C GLU A 180 13.71 3.38 -0.11
N VAL A 181 13.89 2.25 -0.81
CA VAL A 181 13.07 1.05 -0.62
C VAL A 181 13.06 0.64 0.86
N ARG A 182 14.23 0.63 1.52
CA ARG A 182 14.32 0.31 2.95
C ARG A 182 13.60 1.31 3.82
N GLN A 183 13.68 2.61 3.52
CA GLN A 183 12.96 3.64 4.27
C GLN A 183 11.45 3.45 4.16
N ILE A 184 10.93 3.17 2.96
CA ILE A 184 9.51 2.93 2.74
C ILE A 184 9.06 1.65 3.47
N VAL A 185 9.85 0.56 3.38
CA VAL A 185 9.58 -0.70 4.10
C VAL A 185 9.52 -0.46 5.61
N ASN A 186 10.45 0.31 6.17
CA ASN A 186 10.48 0.62 7.61
C ASN A 186 9.23 1.42 8.02
N GLY A 187 8.82 2.43 7.22
CA GLY A 187 7.59 3.18 7.51
C GLY A 187 6.32 2.31 7.47
N VAL A 188 6.27 1.32 6.58
CA VAL A 188 5.20 0.32 6.56
C VAL A 188 5.26 -0.55 7.82
N ASP A 189 6.44 -1.01 8.23
CA ASP A 189 6.61 -1.85 9.42
C ASP A 189 6.19 -1.13 10.71
N ASP A 190 6.54 0.15 10.86
CA ASP A 190 6.09 1.00 11.96
C ASP A 190 4.55 1.12 11.98
N THR A 191 3.93 1.23 10.80
CA THR A 191 2.48 1.30 10.66
C THR A 191 1.81 -0.05 10.98
N GLN A 192 2.45 -1.17 10.64
CA GLN A 192 1.97 -2.52 10.98
C GLN A 192 1.84 -2.71 12.48
N ASP A 193 2.77 -2.19 13.28
CA ASP A 193 2.77 -2.40 14.73
C ASP A 193 1.45 -1.97 15.40
N SER A 194 0.86 -0.87 14.93
CA SER A 194 -0.43 -0.40 15.41
C SER A 194 -1.54 -1.42 15.13
N LEU A 195 -1.57 -2.01 13.93
CA LEU A 195 -2.56 -3.02 13.55
C LEU A 195 -2.28 -4.36 14.24
N ILE A 196 -1.03 -4.81 14.30
CA ILE A 196 -0.60 -6.05 14.95
C ILE A 196 -1.02 -6.05 16.42
N ARG A 197 -0.85 -4.91 17.13
CA ARG A 197 -1.28 -4.79 18.51
C ARG A 197 -2.78 -4.98 18.67
N LEU A 198 -3.60 -4.44 17.76
CA LEU A 198 -5.06 -4.60 17.79
C LEU A 198 -5.47 -6.03 17.45
N ILE A 199 -4.82 -6.66 16.47
CA ILE A 199 -5.06 -8.05 16.06
C ILE A 199 -4.68 -9.01 17.18
N SER A 200 -3.52 -8.82 17.82
CA SER A 200 -3.03 -9.66 18.91
C SER A 200 -3.95 -9.62 20.14
N ASN A 201 -4.60 -8.48 20.36
CA ASN A 201 -5.61 -8.32 21.41
C ASN A 201 -7.00 -8.85 21.02
N GLY A 202 -7.16 -9.41 19.82
CA GLY A 202 -8.44 -9.90 19.29
C GLY A 202 -9.43 -8.80 18.95
N LYS A 203 -8.99 -7.53 18.89
CA LYS A 203 -9.86 -6.38 18.63
C LYS A 203 -10.22 -6.25 17.15
N LEU A 204 -9.27 -6.53 16.27
CA LEU A 204 -9.47 -6.54 14.81
C LEU A 204 -9.40 -7.99 14.34
N GLN A 205 -10.53 -8.54 13.89
CA GLN A 205 -10.63 -9.99 13.61
C GLN A 205 -10.81 -10.34 12.14
N ASN A 206 -11.44 -9.46 11.36
CA ASN A 206 -11.72 -9.76 9.97
C ASN A 206 -11.83 -8.47 9.14
N VAL A 207 -11.55 -8.60 7.85
CA VAL A 207 -11.69 -7.54 6.86
C VAL A 207 -12.31 -8.12 5.58
N GLN A 208 -13.36 -7.48 5.07
CA GLN A 208 -14.07 -7.91 3.87
C GLN A 208 -14.31 -6.74 2.91
N MET A 209 -14.43 -7.06 1.62
CA MET A 209 -14.86 -6.09 0.61
C MET A 209 -16.38 -6.15 0.48
N LEU A 210 -17.00 -4.99 0.29
CA LEU A 210 -18.41 -4.85 -0.05
C LEU A 210 -18.51 -4.25 -1.45
N ASP A 211 -19.38 -4.83 -2.29
CA ASP A 211 -19.53 -4.45 -3.69
C ASP A 211 -20.43 -3.22 -3.88
N GLU A 212 -21.27 -2.89 -2.90
CA GLU A 212 -22.12 -1.68 -2.92
C GLU A 212 -22.04 -0.91 -1.61
N PRO A 213 -22.09 0.44 -1.64
CA PRO A 213 -22.51 1.21 -0.48
C PRO A 213 -23.96 0.87 -0.21
N ASP A 214 -24.25 0.18 0.91
CA ASP A 214 -25.60 -0.10 1.39
C ASP A 214 -26.53 1.11 1.10
N GLN A 215 -27.39 0.99 0.08
CA GLN A 215 -28.49 1.93 -0.10
C GLN A 215 -29.34 1.77 1.16
N LYS A 216 -29.46 2.84 1.95
CA LYS A 216 -30.45 2.84 3.04
C LYS A 216 -31.82 2.55 2.41
N PRO A 217 -32.63 1.66 2.99
CA PRO A 217 -34.06 1.71 2.73
C PRO A 217 -34.57 3.06 3.27
N ASP A 218 -35.39 3.71 2.45
CA ASP A 218 -36.09 4.96 2.76
C ASP A 218 -36.83 4.94 4.10
#